data_AF-A0A165L7I3-F1
#
_entry.id   AF-A0A165L7I3-F1
#
_cell.length_a   1.000
_cell.length_b   1.000
_cell.length_c   1.000
_cell.angle_alpha   90.00
_cell.angle_beta   90.00
_cell.angle_gamma   90.00
#
_symmetry.space_group_name_H-M   'P 1'
#
loop_
_entity.id
_entity.type
_entity.pdbx_description
1 polymer ?
#
loop_
_entity_poly.entity_id
_entity_poly.type
_entity_poly.pdbx_seq_one_letter_code
_entity_poly.pdbx_strand_id
1 'polypeptide(L)' 'GTPIIFMSMSHRLGAWSQPDNLAIEDQALALQWMKEKVGAFGGDSDRTTLAGQSAGAL' A
#
# COMPACT_ATOMS: atom_id res chain seq x y z
N GLY A 1 20.09 5.48 -13.96
CA GLY A 1 18.62 5.27 -13.97
C GLY A 1 17.98 6.16 -12.92
N THR A 2 16.69 6.41 -13.00
CA THR A 2 15.94 7.14 -11.96
C THR A 2 15.84 6.26 -10.71
N PRO A 3 16.28 6.73 -9.52
CA PRO A 3 16.13 5.95 -8.29
C PRO A 3 14.65 5.76 -7.95
N ILE A 4 14.30 4.59 -7.42
CA ILE A 4 12.95 4.26 -6.96
C ILE A 4 12.98 3.87 -5.48
N ILE A 5 11.91 4.20 -4.76
CA ILE A 5 11.65 3.67 -3.43
C ILE A 5 10.62 2.56 -3.57
N PHE A 6 10.98 1.37 -3.10
CA PHE A 6 10.08 0.23 -3.05
C PHE A 6 9.51 0.08 -1.64
N MET A 7 8.20 -0.11 -1.55
CA MET A 7 7.48 -0.39 -0.31
C MET A 7 6.54 -1.57 -0.52
N SER A 8 6.49 -2.46 0.46
CA SER A 8 5.52 -3.56 0.52
C SER A 8 4.69 -3.42 1.79
N MET A 9 3.45 -3.92 1.74
CA MET A 9 2.50 -3.87 2.85
C MET A 9 1.84 -5.24 3.04
N SER A 10 1.61 -5.59 4.30
CA SER A 10 0.78 -6.73 4.67
C SER A 10 -0.63 -6.25 4.99
N HIS A 11 -1.63 -7.10 4.75
CA HIS A 11 -3.03 -6.86 5.10
C HIS A 11 -3.64 -8.15 5.65
N ARG A 12 -4.78 -8.04 6.34
CA ARG A 12 -5.52 -9.19 6.88
C ARG A 12 -6.00 -10.12 5.77
N LEU A 13 -6.04 -11.43 6.04
CA LEU A 13 -6.45 -12.46 5.08
C LEU A 13 -7.50 -13.40 5.68
N GLY A 14 -8.30 -14.03 4.82
CA GLY A 14 -9.25 -15.07 5.22
C GLY A 14 -10.28 -14.58 6.24
N ALA A 15 -10.54 -15.38 7.27
CA ALA A 15 -11.50 -15.06 8.34
C ALA A 15 -11.14 -13.80 9.14
N TRP A 16 -9.89 -13.34 9.09
CA TRP A 16 -9.46 -12.10 9.73
C TRP A 16 -9.92 -10.84 8.98
N SER A 17 -10.43 -10.99 7.76
CA SER A 17 -11.06 -9.95 6.97
C SER A 17 -12.58 -10.12 6.88
N GLN A 18 -13.23 -10.67 7.91
CA GLN A 18 -14.68 -10.86 7.97
C GLN A 18 -15.26 -10.13 9.21
N PRO A 19 -16.52 -9.68 9.17
CA PRO A 19 -17.44 -9.67 8.03
C PRO A 19 -17.25 -8.50 7.04
N ASP A 20 -16.25 -7.63 7.29
CA ASP A 20 -16.09 -6.35 6.57
C ASP A 20 -14.83 -6.31 5.67
N ASN A 21 -14.71 -5.28 4.82
CA ASN A 21 -13.58 -5.03 3.92
C ASN A 21 -12.26 -4.65 4.63
N LEU A 22 -12.02 -5.21 5.80
CA LEU A 22 -10.91 -4.94 6.71
C LEU A 22 -9.53 -5.09 6.04
N ALA A 23 -9.37 -6.06 5.15
CA ALA A 23 -8.17 -6.20 4.33
C ALA A 23 -7.93 -5.00 3.41
N ILE A 24 -9.00 -4.44 2.83
CA ILE A 24 -8.93 -3.27 1.96
C ILE A 24 -8.69 -2.01 2.78
N GLU A 25 -9.29 -1.91 3.97
CA GLU A 25 -9.00 -0.83 4.91
C GLU A 25 -7.55 -0.81 5.35
N ASP A 26 -6.93 -1.98 5.58
CA ASP A 26 -5.49 -2.08 5.86
C ASP A 26 -4.66 -1.50 4.72
N GLN A 27 -5.01 -1.85 3.47
CA GLN A 27 -4.32 -1.32 2.29
C GLN A 27 -4.52 0.19 2.15
N ALA A 28 -5.74 0.70 2.36
CA ALA A 28 -6.03 2.13 2.32
C ALA A 28 -5.24 2.91 3.38
N LEU A 29 -5.17 2.38 4.61
CA LEU A 29 -4.39 2.98 5.69
C LEU A 29 -2.88 2.98 5.37
N ALA A 30 -2.36 1.89 4.79
CA ALA A 30 -0.97 1.82 4.37
C ALA A 30 -0.66 2.83 3.25
N LEU A 31 -1.55 3.01 2.27
CA LEU A 31 -1.41 4.01 1.22
C LEU A 31 -1.48 5.44 1.76
N GLN A 32 -2.37 5.70 2.73
CA GLN A 32 -2.42 7.00 3.41
C GLN A 32 -1.12 7.28 4.15
N TRP A 33 -0.64 6.32 4.95
CA TRP A 33 0.62 6.45 5.67
C TRP A 33 1.78 6.71 4.70
N MET A 34 1.83 5.96 3.60
CA MET A 34 2.83 6.15 2.55
C MET A 34 2.77 7.57 1.97
N LYS A 35 1.58 8.06 1.58
CA LYS A 35 1.40 9.42 1.04
C LYS A 35 1.92 10.48 2.02
N GLU A 36 1.67 10.31 3.31
CA GLU A 36 2.09 11.24 4.36
C GLU A 36 3.58 11.17 4.72
N LYS A 37 4.23 10.01 4.54
CA LYS A 37 5.57 9.75 5.09
C LYS A 37 6.67 9.55 4.06
N VAL A 38 6.34 9.23 2.80
CA VAL A 38 7.35 8.89 1.78
C VAL A 38 8.38 10.00 1.53
N GLY A 39 7.99 11.26 1.72
CA GLY A 39 8.90 12.41 1.63
C GLY A 39 10.07 12.36 2.62
N ALA A 40 9.87 11.80 3.82
CA ALA A 40 10.92 11.62 4.81
C ALA A 40 11.99 10.60 4.39
N PHE A 41 11.66 9.72 3.43
CA PHE A 41 12.57 8.74 2.85
C PHE A 41 13.17 9.20 1.51
N GLY A 42 12.90 10.44 1.09
CA GLY A 42 13.38 11.01 -0.17
C GLY A 42 12.53 10.66 -1.40
N GLY A 43 11.31 10.16 -1.20
CA GLY A 43 10.38 9.90 -2.30
C GLY A 43 9.44 11.06 -2.58
N ASP A 44 8.78 11.00 -3.74
CA ASP A 44 7.82 11.98 -4.19
C ASP A 44 6.41 11.40 -4.09
N SER A 45 5.61 11.97 -3.19
CA SER A 45 4.23 11.51 -2.93
C SER A 45 3.31 11.66 -4.14
N ASP A 46 3.62 12.52 -5.11
CA ASP A 46 2.83 12.73 -6.33
C ASP A 46 3.27 11.81 -7.48
N ARG A 47 4.34 11.03 -7.28
CA ARG A 47 4.87 10.06 -8.25
C ARG A 47 4.86 8.64 -7.69
N THR A 48 3.69 8.21 -7.25
CA THR A 48 3.48 6.86 -6.72
C THR A 48 2.89 5.92 -7.79
N THR A 49 3.40 4.70 -7.86
CA THR A 49 2.80 3.60 -8.64
C THR A 49 2.40 2.48 -7.69
N LEU A 50 1.13 2.05 -7.73
CA LEU A 50 0.67 0.84 -7.05
C LEU A 50 0.74 -0.34 -8.02
N ALA A 51 1.28 -1.48 -7.56
CA ALA A 51 1.36 -2.70 -8.35
C ALA A 51 1.04 -3.91 -7.47
N GLY A 52 0.34 -4.88 -8.05
CA GLY A 52 0.02 -6.14 -7.40
C GLY A 52 -0.21 -7.25 -8.42
N GLN A 53 -0.32 -8.49 -7.95
CA GLN A 53 -0.54 -9.67 -8.78
C GLN A 53 -1.68 -10.50 -8.18
N SER A 54 -2.48 -11.14 -9.04
CA SER A 54 -3.66 -11.92 -8.63
C SER A 54 -4.60 -11.09 -7.76
N ALA A 55 -4.92 -11.53 -6.53
CA ALA A 55 -5.75 -10.80 -5.59
C ALA A 55 -5.21 -9.42 -5.20
N GLY A 56 -3.90 -9.17 -5.34
CA GLY A 56 -3.32 -7.84 -5.09
C GLY A 56 -3.50 -6.84 -6.23
N ALA A 57 -4.00 -7.28 -7.40
CA ALA A 57 -4.30 -6.41 -8.55
C ALA A 57 -5.79 -6.02 -8.65
N LEU A 58 -6.64 -6.66 -7.84
CA LEU A 58 -8.08 -6.37 -7.74
C LEU A 58 -8.32 -5.30 -6.67
#